data_AF-A0A930TFJ9-F1
#
_entry.id   AF-A0A930TFJ9-F1
#
_cell.length_a   1.000
_cell.length_b   1.000
_cell.length_c   1.000
_cell.angle_alpha   90.00
_cell.angle_beta   90.00
_cell.angle_gamma   90.00
#
_symmetry.space_group_name_H-M   'P 1'
#
loop_
_entity.id
_entity.type
_entity.pdbx_description
1 polymer ?
#
loop_
_entity_poly.entity_id
_entity_poly.type
_entity_poly.pdbx_seq_one_letter_code
_entity_poly.pdbx_strand_id
1 'polypeptide(L)'
;MATPQKPTQKKSSQKNLGSPIVKRIVTTEKKSKKVNRRLTSLFAITILFSITSVIVGFAWVSFLYLFQPQQVVWINKLLPQWAKIDVNVSEAQTLAQIEADLSKLGLHKGEVLPLNHDADSFLLSVYKKRANCQFDCQEIIELRVYQQANDSELLSESEKYYNLTTQVAVAGPEESFVIAPLVNTTNENPGSSISLPLTEIKRLDGNTSSGIWYCLLGRRQEGIFNISYGHIFYYNPARYHIQQLISWTSPKGELPEWQQVTGNNTKELVINQTTALEPQLQVYQVKSVKTFLNPVELDEIRLQPPAFKDSAYEKALVMARSGLWTPAYDWLKIIKKRKKNIPPQAQAQIDLIRLHSQISKTQADTTWASPGQQVLANLIDGRWSKALEVFKATSPQNSREIGALLKTDSGRLWSRLEAALLVNSNRPEVQAWGALILAAQYGDTRAYLWLKQEFQDKQINLTEISSLLKKLKGFETVI
;
A
#
# COMPACT_ATOMS: atom_id res chain seq x y z
N MET A 1 16.50 -48.26 -31.49
CA MET A 1 17.54 -47.72 -32.39
C MET A 1 18.61 -47.00 -31.56
N ALA A 2 19.77 -46.70 -32.14
CA ALA A 2 21.03 -46.53 -31.40
C ALA A 2 21.19 -45.19 -30.65
N THR A 3 22.10 -45.20 -29.68
CA THR A 3 22.54 -44.05 -28.87
C THR A 3 23.96 -43.59 -29.31
N PRO A 4 24.87 -43.04 -28.48
CA PRO A 4 25.36 -41.67 -28.66
C PRO A 4 26.89 -41.56 -28.89
N GLN A 5 27.47 -40.35 -28.92
CA GLN A 5 28.57 -39.90 -28.03
C GLN A 5 29.24 -38.55 -28.42
N LYS A 6 30.14 -38.11 -27.53
CA LYS A 6 31.07 -36.95 -27.53
C LYS A 6 32.50 -37.48 -27.93
N PRO A 7 33.67 -36.85 -27.69
CA PRO A 7 34.03 -35.43 -27.38
C PRO A 7 35.32 -34.91 -28.12
N THR A 8 35.86 -33.79 -27.63
CA THR A 8 37.31 -33.50 -27.35
C THR A 8 38.16 -32.55 -28.23
N GLN A 9 39.20 -32.04 -27.56
CA GLN A 9 40.10 -30.92 -27.89
C GLN A 9 41.33 -31.32 -28.73
N LYS A 10 42.14 -30.33 -29.15
CA LYS A 10 43.60 -30.46 -29.18
C LYS A 10 44.33 -29.13 -28.89
N LYS A 11 45.55 -29.22 -28.33
CA LYS A 11 46.51 -28.12 -28.09
C LYS A 11 47.93 -28.60 -28.41
N SER A 12 48.71 -27.78 -29.12
CA SER A 12 50.20 -27.78 -29.18
C SER A 12 50.60 -26.52 -29.97
N SER A 13 51.45 -25.58 -29.56
CA SER A 13 52.68 -25.60 -28.73
C SER A 13 53.88 -26.28 -29.40
N GLN A 14 54.79 -25.48 -29.96
CA GLN A 14 56.22 -25.57 -29.65
C GLN A 14 57.00 -24.29 -30.04
N LYS A 15 58.16 -24.11 -29.41
CA LYS A 15 59.14 -23.04 -29.69
C LYS A 15 60.20 -23.54 -30.68
N ASN A 16 61.04 -22.64 -31.20
CA ASN A 16 62.49 -22.89 -31.23
C ASN A 16 63.32 -21.60 -31.13
N LEU A 17 64.59 -21.73 -30.75
CA LEU A 17 65.59 -20.66 -30.62
C LEU A 17 66.59 -20.71 -31.77
N GLY A 18 67.26 -19.58 -32.08
CA GLY A 18 68.35 -19.53 -33.05
C GLY A 18 69.00 -18.14 -33.18
N SER A 19 70.15 -17.96 -32.52
CA SER A 19 71.15 -16.89 -32.73
C SER A 19 72.46 -17.58 -33.20
N PRO A 20 73.53 -16.93 -33.75
CA PRO A 20 74.03 -15.59 -33.37
C PRO A 20 74.75 -14.70 -34.45
N ILE A 21 75.11 -13.47 -34.03
CA ILE A 21 76.36 -12.66 -34.28
C ILE A 21 77.08 -12.87 -35.64
N VAL A 22 77.41 -11.84 -36.46
CA VAL A 22 78.05 -10.52 -36.19
C VAL A 22 77.30 -9.35 -36.91
N LYS A 23 77.77 -8.12 -37.25
CA LYS A 23 79.09 -7.41 -37.28
C LYS A 23 78.92 -5.89 -36.95
N ARG A 24 79.92 -5.03 -37.25
CA ARG A 24 79.95 -3.58 -36.86
C ARG A 24 80.40 -2.67 -38.04
N ILE A 25 79.71 -1.54 -38.25
CA ILE A 25 80.18 -0.30 -38.92
C ILE A 25 79.79 0.91 -38.03
N VAL A 26 80.43 2.07 -38.20
CA VAL A 26 80.55 3.12 -37.16
C VAL A 26 80.21 4.53 -37.66
N THR A 27 79.60 5.35 -36.79
CA THR A 27 79.41 6.82 -36.81
C THR A 27 78.78 7.53 -38.02
N THR A 28 77.77 8.36 -37.72
CA THR A 28 77.88 9.82 -37.92
C THR A 28 77.11 10.53 -36.79
N GLU A 29 77.62 11.65 -36.26
CA GLU A 29 76.90 12.46 -35.27
C GLU A 29 75.78 13.30 -35.89
N LYS A 30 74.73 13.60 -35.10
CA LYS A 30 74.04 14.91 -35.15
C LYS A 30 73.28 15.20 -33.85
N LYS A 31 73.87 16.01 -32.97
CA LYS A 31 73.18 16.60 -31.81
C LYS A 31 72.20 17.68 -32.29
N SER A 32 70.92 17.63 -31.87
CA SER A 32 70.23 18.81 -31.32
C SER A 32 68.87 18.51 -30.67
N LYS A 33 68.52 19.32 -29.66
CA LYS A 33 67.17 19.76 -29.25
C LYS A 33 66.03 18.72 -29.17
N LYS A 34 65.73 18.21 -27.95
CA LYS A 34 64.34 17.83 -27.57
C LYS A 34 63.97 17.91 -26.08
N VAL A 35 64.39 18.97 -25.39
CA VAL A 35 64.00 19.23 -23.97
C VAL A 35 62.50 19.56 -23.82
N ASN A 36 61.87 20.20 -24.81
CA ASN A 36 60.47 20.67 -24.76
C ASN A 36 59.37 19.59 -24.90
N ARG A 37 59.59 18.34 -24.45
CA ARG A 37 58.57 17.27 -24.52
C ARG A 37 58.03 16.76 -23.17
N ARG A 38 58.47 17.30 -22.03
CA ARG A 38 57.89 16.98 -20.70
C ARG A 38 56.92 18.04 -20.17
N LEU A 39 57.20 19.33 -20.37
CA LEU A 39 56.33 20.43 -19.89
C LEU A 39 54.95 20.46 -20.56
N THR A 40 54.88 20.22 -21.87
CA THR A 40 53.62 20.15 -22.62
C THR A 40 52.72 19.00 -22.20
N SER A 41 53.30 17.89 -21.70
CA SER A 41 52.51 16.76 -21.18
C SER A 41 51.84 17.08 -19.86
N LEU A 42 52.51 17.83 -18.97
CA LEU A 42 51.93 18.25 -17.68
C LEU A 42 50.82 19.29 -17.89
N PHE A 43 51.03 20.28 -18.77
CA PHE A 43 50.00 21.25 -19.14
C PHE A 43 48.76 20.61 -19.77
N ALA A 44 48.92 19.63 -20.65
CA ALA A 44 47.78 18.91 -21.23
C ALA A 44 46.99 18.13 -20.16
N ILE A 45 47.66 17.55 -19.18
CA ILE A 45 47.03 16.80 -18.08
C ILE A 45 46.28 17.74 -17.12
N THR A 46 46.85 18.90 -16.74
CA THR A 46 46.14 19.87 -15.88
C THR A 46 44.94 20.50 -16.58
N ILE A 47 45.00 20.74 -17.89
CA ILE A 47 43.86 21.20 -18.69
C ILE A 47 42.77 20.11 -18.75
N LEU A 48 43.12 18.85 -18.98
CA LEU A 48 42.15 17.74 -18.97
C LEU A 48 41.44 17.60 -17.61
N PHE A 49 42.19 17.64 -16.51
CA PHE A 49 41.59 17.58 -15.17
C PHE A 49 40.70 18.78 -14.86
N SER A 50 41.10 20.00 -15.24
CA SER A 50 40.27 21.20 -15.01
C SER A 50 38.95 21.15 -15.77
N ILE A 51 38.95 20.63 -17.00
CA ILE A 51 37.72 20.41 -17.79
C ILE A 51 36.80 19.40 -17.10
N THR A 52 37.32 18.27 -16.60
CA THR A 52 36.48 17.31 -15.85
C THR A 52 35.92 17.88 -14.55
N SER A 53 36.68 18.67 -13.78
CA SER A 53 36.16 19.30 -12.56
C SER A 53 35.10 20.37 -12.86
N VAL A 54 35.25 21.10 -13.96
CA VAL A 54 34.25 22.08 -14.43
C VAL A 54 32.96 21.38 -14.88
N ILE A 55 33.04 20.26 -15.61
CA ILE A 55 31.87 19.47 -16.02
C ILE A 55 31.12 18.90 -14.81
N VAL A 56 31.83 18.35 -13.82
CA VAL A 56 31.20 17.86 -12.58
C VAL A 56 30.58 19.01 -11.77
N GLY A 57 31.25 20.17 -11.70
CA GLY A 57 30.74 21.38 -11.06
C GLY A 57 29.45 21.87 -11.72
N PHE A 58 29.41 21.99 -13.05
CA PHE A 58 28.20 22.38 -13.77
C PHE A 58 27.08 21.34 -13.64
N ALA A 59 27.37 20.03 -13.73
CA ALA A 59 26.37 18.98 -13.51
C ALA A 59 25.76 19.05 -12.11
N TRP A 60 26.57 19.35 -11.08
CA TRP A 60 26.10 19.54 -9.71
C TRP A 60 25.27 20.82 -9.54
N VAL A 61 25.70 21.94 -10.15
CA VAL A 61 24.93 23.20 -10.14
C VAL A 61 23.60 23.06 -10.90
N SER A 62 23.57 22.36 -12.04
CA SER A 62 22.33 22.05 -12.77
C SER A 62 21.42 21.12 -11.97
N PHE A 63 21.97 20.14 -11.24
CA PHE A 63 21.19 19.28 -10.33
C PHE A 63 20.58 20.11 -9.19
N LEU A 64 21.37 20.96 -8.52
CA LEU A 64 20.86 21.86 -7.50
C LEU A 64 19.81 22.83 -8.06
N TYR A 65 19.99 23.35 -9.27
CA TYR A 65 19.03 24.27 -9.88
C TYR A 65 17.69 23.59 -10.21
N LEU A 66 17.72 22.34 -10.68
CA LEU A 66 16.52 21.60 -11.08
C LEU A 66 15.73 21.04 -9.90
N PHE A 67 16.39 20.74 -8.77
CA PHE A 67 15.74 20.11 -7.60
C PHE A 67 15.68 20.97 -6.32
N GLN A 68 16.57 21.94 -6.15
CA GLN A 68 16.64 22.83 -4.97
C GLN A 68 17.09 24.27 -5.36
N PRO A 69 16.39 24.97 -6.27
CA PRO A 69 16.88 26.22 -6.90
C PRO A 69 17.26 27.33 -5.92
N GLN A 70 16.63 27.39 -4.73
CA GLN A 70 16.98 28.30 -3.65
C GLN A 70 18.46 28.16 -3.21
N GLN A 71 19.06 26.97 -3.28
CA GLN A 71 20.48 26.75 -2.96
C GLN A 71 21.46 27.25 -4.03
N VAL A 72 20.97 27.70 -5.18
CA VAL A 72 21.80 28.23 -6.29
C VAL A 72 21.84 29.76 -6.28
N VAL A 73 21.02 30.42 -5.45
CA VAL A 73 20.88 31.89 -5.38
C VAL A 73 22.19 32.61 -5.03
N TRP A 74 23.16 31.95 -4.38
CA TRP A 74 24.49 32.54 -4.15
C TRP A 74 25.23 32.90 -5.46
N ILE A 75 24.96 32.20 -6.57
CA ILE A 75 25.55 32.49 -7.88
C ILE A 75 25.06 33.84 -8.42
N ASN A 76 23.86 34.32 -8.04
CA ASN A 76 23.37 35.67 -8.40
C ASN A 76 24.19 36.82 -7.78
N LYS A 77 25.09 36.53 -6.81
CA LYS A 77 26.08 37.50 -6.30
C LYS A 77 27.34 37.59 -7.18
N LEU A 78 27.52 36.65 -8.11
CA LEU A 78 28.67 36.55 -9.04
C LEU A 78 28.26 36.81 -10.51
N LEU A 79 26.96 36.82 -10.81
CA LEU A 79 26.43 37.02 -12.16
C LEU A 79 26.12 38.51 -12.43
N PRO A 80 26.44 39.05 -13.61
CA PRO A 80 26.00 40.38 -14.02
C PRO A 80 24.47 40.44 -14.16
N GLN A 81 23.88 41.64 -14.09
CA GLN A 81 22.42 41.85 -14.05
C GLN A 81 21.65 41.11 -15.16
N TRP A 82 22.20 41.04 -16.39
CA TRP A 82 21.57 40.36 -17.54
C TRP A 82 21.61 38.82 -17.47
N ALA A 83 22.42 38.26 -16.57
CA ALA A 83 22.61 36.83 -16.39
C ALA A 83 22.06 36.32 -15.05
N LYS A 84 21.47 37.19 -14.23
CA LYS A 84 20.86 36.78 -12.96
C LYS A 84 19.76 35.77 -13.22
N ILE A 85 19.75 34.72 -12.41
CA ILE A 85 18.76 33.66 -12.46
C ILE A 85 17.56 34.16 -11.67
N ASP A 86 16.45 34.44 -12.35
CA ASP A 86 15.13 34.66 -11.72
C ASP A 86 14.62 33.33 -11.14
N VAL A 87 15.23 32.92 -10.03
CA VAL A 87 14.62 31.97 -9.11
C VAL A 87 13.43 32.70 -8.52
N ASN A 88 12.23 32.15 -8.67
CA ASN A 88 11.03 32.61 -8.00
C ASN A 88 11.10 32.25 -6.51
N VAL A 89 12.05 32.88 -5.80
CA VAL A 89 12.17 32.82 -4.35
C VAL A 89 10.93 33.50 -3.81
N SER A 90 10.01 32.72 -3.25
CA SER A 90 8.97 33.30 -2.40
C SER A 90 9.67 34.16 -1.36
N GLU A 91 9.42 35.46 -1.38
CA GLU A 91 10.00 36.39 -0.41
C GLU A 91 9.69 35.88 1.00
N ALA A 92 10.60 36.15 1.94
CA ALA A 92 10.43 35.72 3.31
C ALA A 92 9.22 36.46 3.91
N GLN A 93 8.18 35.71 4.31
CA GLN A 93 6.92 36.29 4.77
C GLN A 93 6.66 35.99 6.24
N THR A 94 6.06 36.94 6.96
CA THR A 94 5.52 36.67 8.29
C THR A 94 4.20 35.89 8.20
N LEU A 95 3.77 35.26 9.29
CA LEU A 95 2.53 34.46 9.30
C LEU A 95 1.28 35.32 8.99
N ALA A 96 1.30 36.62 9.32
CA ALA A 96 0.23 37.56 8.98
C ALA A 96 0.22 37.94 7.50
N GLN A 97 1.40 38.05 6.87
CA GLN A 97 1.52 38.30 5.43
C GLN A 97 1.02 37.10 4.62
N ILE A 98 1.40 35.88 5.01
CA ILE A 98 0.91 34.63 4.42
C ILE A 98 -0.64 34.57 4.49
N GLU A 99 -1.23 34.93 5.64
CA GLU A 99 -2.68 34.95 5.82
C GLU A 99 -3.38 36.01 4.96
N ALA A 100 -2.79 37.21 4.85
CA ALA A 100 -3.30 38.26 3.98
C ALA A 100 -3.26 37.87 2.50
N ASP A 101 -2.20 37.21 2.04
CA ASP A 101 -2.06 36.75 0.65
C ASP A 101 -3.01 35.60 0.30
N LEU A 102 -3.22 34.65 1.23
CA LEU A 102 -4.29 33.66 1.09
C LEU A 102 -5.66 34.33 0.99
N SER A 103 -5.93 35.31 1.85
CA SER A 103 -7.21 36.03 1.88
C SER A 103 -7.50 36.79 0.59
N LYS A 104 -6.49 37.41 -0.04
CA LYS A 104 -6.59 38.05 -1.38
C LYS A 104 -7.05 37.08 -2.47
N LEU A 105 -6.72 35.79 -2.34
CA LEU A 105 -7.10 34.71 -3.26
C LEU A 105 -8.44 34.05 -2.91
N GLY A 106 -9.15 34.51 -1.86
CA GLY A 106 -10.35 33.86 -1.32
C GLY A 106 -10.07 32.55 -0.58
N LEU A 107 -8.80 32.29 -0.26
CA LEU A 107 -8.33 31.13 0.49
C LEU A 107 -8.18 31.48 1.97
N HIS A 108 -8.31 30.47 2.83
CA HIS A 108 -8.31 30.62 4.27
C HIS A 108 -7.16 29.82 4.89
N LYS A 109 -6.48 30.41 5.87
CA LYS A 109 -5.40 29.76 6.62
C LYS A 109 -5.97 28.68 7.54
N GLY A 110 -5.39 27.48 7.51
CA GLY A 110 -5.70 26.40 8.44
C GLY A 110 -4.93 26.48 9.76
N GLU A 111 -4.94 25.36 10.50
CA GLU A 111 -4.07 25.19 11.68
C GLU A 111 -2.59 25.14 11.25
N VAL A 112 -1.73 25.76 12.06
CA VAL A 112 -0.27 25.76 11.89
C VAL A 112 0.29 24.58 12.65
N LEU A 113 0.68 23.51 11.94
CA LEU A 113 1.15 22.26 12.53
C LEU A 113 2.69 22.25 12.60
N PRO A 114 3.31 22.30 13.79
CA PRO A 114 4.76 22.37 13.91
C PRO A 114 5.46 21.08 13.45
N LEU A 115 6.57 21.24 12.72
CA LEU A 115 7.38 20.16 12.15
C LEU A 115 8.67 19.89 12.95
N ASN A 116 9.03 20.79 13.89
CA ASN A 116 10.10 20.62 14.87
C ASN A 116 9.67 21.19 16.24
N HIS A 117 10.42 20.87 17.31
CA HIS A 117 10.10 21.32 18.67
C HIS A 117 10.18 22.85 18.83
N ASP A 118 11.09 23.48 18.11
CA ASP A 118 11.40 24.91 18.19
C ASP A 118 10.43 25.77 17.34
N ALA A 119 9.52 25.12 16.60
CA ALA A 119 8.55 25.70 15.67
C ALA A 119 9.13 26.55 14.53
N ASP A 120 10.44 26.47 14.26
CA ASP A 120 11.11 27.09 13.11
C ASP A 120 10.67 26.51 11.74
N SER A 121 9.85 25.46 11.73
CA SER A 121 9.23 24.92 10.53
C SER A 121 7.82 24.42 10.83
N PHE A 122 6.89 24.65 9.89
CA PHE A 122 5.49 24.26 10.04
C PHE A 122 4.85 23.81 8.72
N LEU A 123 3.86 22.93 8.85
CA LEU A 123 2.93 22.55 7.81
C LEU A 123 1.65 23.38 7.99
N LEU A 124 1.19 23.97 6.89
CA LEU A 124 -0.06 24.74 6.82
C LEU A 124 -1.02 24.06 5.84
N SER A 125 -2.22 23.73 6.30
CA SER A 125 -3.34 23.45 5.42
C SER A 125 -3.96 24.76 4.92
N VAL A 126 -4.39 24.78 3.66
CA VAL A 126 -5.05 25.94 3.07
C VAL A 126 -6.42 25.54 2.53
N TYR A 127 -7.41 26.31 2.94
CA TYR A 127 -8.82 25.99 2.75
C TYR A 127 -9.47 26.87 1.69
N LYS A 128 -10.33 26.27 0.86
CA LYS A 128 -11.23 26.98 -0.05
C LYS A 128 -12.66 26.81 0.40
N LYS A 129 -13.50 27.84 0.22
CA LYS A 129 -14.95 27.72 0.45
C LYS A 129 -15.62 27.01 -0.73
N ARG A 130 -16.31 25.90 -0.45
CA ARG A 130 -17.08 25.13 -1.43
C ARG A 130 -18.32 25.90 -1.89
N ALA A 131 -18.60 25.86 -3.19
CA ALA A 131 -19.85 26.37 -3.75
C ALA A 131 -21.05 25.51 -3.32
N ASN A 132 -22.24 26.11 -3.25
CA ASN A 132 -23.54 25.43 -3.06
C ASN A 132 -23.62 24.50 -1.82
N CYS A 133 -22.84 24.81 -0.77
CA CYS A 133 -22.75 24.01 0.45
C CYS A 133 -23.51 24.64 1.62
N GLN A 134 -24.06 23.80 2.51
CA GLN A 134 -24.81 24.21 3.71
C GLN A 134 -24.04 24.00 5.04
N PHE A 135 -23.25 22.93 5.16
CA PHE A 135 -22.49 22.58 6.37
C PHE A 135 -21.05 22.15 6.04
N ASP A 136 -20.10 22.49 6.92
CA ASP A 136 -18.65 22.22 6.77
C ASP A 136 -18.07 22.63 5.41
N CYS A 137 -18.38 23.85 5.00
CA CYS A 137 -18.17 24.34 3.63
C CYS A 137 -16.75 24.79 3.30
N GLN A 138 -15.75 24.35 4.05
CA GLN A 138 -14.34 24.53 3.72
C GLN A 138 -13.73 23.17 3.32
N GLU A 139 -12.86 23.17 2.32
CA GLU A 139 -12.10 22.00 1.89
C GLU A 139 -10.60 22.34 1.79
N ILE A 140 -9.73 21.41 2.19
CA ILE A 140 -8.28 21.52 2.05
C ILE A 140 -7.96 21.31 0.56
N ILE A 141 -7.52 22.37 -0.11
CA ILE A 141 -7.13 22.32 -1.54
C ILE A 141 -5.61 22.20 -1.73
N GLU A 142 -4.83 22.46 -0.70
CA GLU A 142 -3.37 22.35 -0.74
C GLU A 142 -2.74 22.27 0.67
N LEU A 143 -1.51 21.80 0.69
CA LEU A 143 -0.62 21.79 1.85
C LEU A 143 0.64 22.61 1.51
N ARG A 144 1.09 23.45 2.44
CA ARG A 144 2.30 24.27 2.31
C ARG A 144 3.26 24.01 3.47
N VAL A 145 4.52 23.73 3.16
CA VAL A 145 5.62 23.63 4.14
C VAL A 145 6.39 24.93 4.15
N TYR A 146 6.52 25.53 5.33
CA TYR A 146 7.29 26.74 5.58
C TYR A 146 8.46 26.45 6.53
N GLN A 147 9.59 27.11 6.28
CA GLN A 147 10.78 27.10 7.14
C GLN A 147 11.18 28.54 7.46
N GLN A 148 11.62 28.81 8.69
CA GLN A 148 12.09 30.13 9.10
C GLN A 148 13.26 30.61 8.23
N ALA A 149 13.22 31.88 7.82
CA ALA A 149 14.28 32.51 7.07
C ALA A 149 15.52 32.73 7.97
N ASN A 150 16.69 32.43 7.42
CA ASN A 150 17.98 32.53 8.12
C ASN A 150 18.81 33.76 7.67
N ASP A 151 18.17 34.71 6.98
CA ASP A 151 18.82 35.91 6.47
C ASP A 151 19.12 36.87 7.62
N SER A 152 20.40 37.24 7.78
CA SER A 152 20.91 37.96 8.96
C SER A 152 20.28 39.34 9.18
N GLU A 153 19.66 39.92 8.16
CA GLU A 153 18.91 41.17 8.24
C GLU A 153 17.56 40.93 8.95
N LEU A 154 16.80 39.92 8.53
CA LEU A 154 15.51 39.53 9.13
C LEU A 154 15.66 38.91 10.52
N LEU A 155 16.78 38.22 10.79
CA LEU A 155 17.11 37.70 12.14
C LEU A 155 17.34 38.80 13.19
N SER A 156 17.36 40.08 12.79
CA SER A 156 17.45 41.24 13.69
C SER A 156 16.07 41.78 14.11
N GLU A 157 14.98 41.29 13.51
CA GLU A 157 13.61 41.72 13.81
C GLU A 157 12.93 40.83 14.86
N SER A 158 11.90 41.36 15.53
CA SER A 158 11.15 40.62 16.57
C SER A 158 10.06 39.68 16.03
N GLU A 159 9.77 39.72 14.72
CA GLU A 159 8.78 38.87 14.07
C GLU A 159 9.47 37.76 13.25
N LYS A 160 9.00 36.51 13.36
CA LYS A 160 9.57 35.39 12.58
C LYS A 160 9.08 35.47 11.13
N TYR A 161 10.03 35.53 10.20
CA TYR A 161 9.82 35.40 8.75
C TYR A 161 10.04 33.96 8.28
N TYR A 162 9.32 33.53 7.25
CA TYR A 162 9.35 32.16 6.73
C TYR A 162 9.38 32.12 5.21
N ASN A 163 10.15 31.18 4.67
CA ASN A 163 10.25 30.86 3.24
C ASN A 163 9.36 29.64 2.92
N LEU A 164 8.54 29.75 1.86
CA LEU A 164 7.81 28.60 1.32
C LEU A 164 8.81 27.60 0.72
N THR A 165 8.80 26.35 1.22
CA THR A 165 9.80 25.32 0.88
C THR A 165 9.23 24.16 0.06
N THR A 166 7.94 23.84 0.21
CA THR A 166 7.20 22.91 -0.66
C THR A 166 5.71 23.24 -0.62
N GLN A 167 5.02 23.10 -1.74
CA GLN A 167 3.57 23.20 -1.85
C GLN A 167 3.04 21.98 -2.62
N VAL A 168 1.95 21.38 -2.14
CA VAL A 168 1.31 20.22 -2.78
C VAL A 168 -0.19 20.50 -2.88
N ALA A 169 -0.72 20.52 -4.09
CA ALA A 169 -2.16 20.58 -4.33
C ALA A 169 -2.83 19.26 -3.89
N VAL A 170 -4.03 19.36 -3.32
CA VAL A 170 -4.78 18.25 -2.76
C VAL A 170 -6.18 18.22 -3.37
N ALA A 171 -6.56 17.03 -3.86
CA ALA A 171 -7.94 16.68 -4.18
C ALA A 171 -8.26 15.36 -3.46
N GLY A 172 -9.44 15.25 -2.85
CA GLY A 172 -9.79 14.04 -2.10
C GLY A 172 -10.16 12.84 -2.99
N PRO A 173 -10.23 11.63 -2.42
CA PRO A 173 -10.55 10.42 -3.16
C PRO A 173 -11.90 10.49 -3.89
N GLU A 174 -12.03 9.75 -4.99
CA GLU A 174 -13.32 9.58 -5.67
C GLU A 174 -14.35 8.87 -4.79
N GLU A 175 -15.62 9.27 -4.93
CA GLU A 175 -16.77 8.62 -4.30
C GLU A 175 -16.80 7.11 -4.57
N SER A 176 -16.52 6.68 -5.80
CA SER A 176 -16.36 5.28 -6.21
C SER A 176 -15.43 4.48 -5.28
N PHE A 177 -14.23 5.01 -5.02
CA PHE A 177 -13.22 4.41 -4.13
C PHE A 177 -13.68 4.41 -2.67
N VAL A 178 -14.32 5.48 -2.21
CA VAL A 178 -14.75 5.61 -0.81
C VAL A 178 -15.84 4.60 -0.45
N ILE A 179 -16.80 4.33 -1.36
CA ILE A 179 -17.90 3.38 -1.12
C ILE A 179 -17.57 1.92 -1.49
N ALA A 180 -16.48 1.66 -2.22
CA ALA A 180 -16.13 0.32 -2.72
C ALA A 180 -16.21 -0.83 -1.68
N PRO A 181 -15.78 -0.66 -0.39
CA PRO A 181 -15.92 -1.71 0.63
C PRO A 181 -17.38 -2.07 1.00
N LEU A 182 -18.33 -1.16 0.76
CA LEU A 182 -19.77 -1.39 1.03
C LEU A 182 -20.42 -2.19 -0.09
N VAL A 183 -20.15 -1.84 -1.34
CA VAL A 183 -20.77 -2.44 -2.53
C VAL A 183 -20.02 -3.66 -3.08
N ASN A 184 -18.87 -4.02 -2.48
CA ASN A 184 -18.00 -5.13 -2.91
C ASN A 184 -17.49 -5.01 -4.36
N THR A 185 -17.40 -3.79 -4.90
CA THR A 185 -16.85 -3.55 -6.24
C THR A 185 -15.33 -3.54 -6.17
N THR A 186 -14.67 -4.44 -6.91
CA THR A 186 -13.34 -4.14 -7.46
C THR A 186 -13.43 -2.91 -8.38
N ASN A 187 -12.32 -2.22 -8.60
CA ASN A 187 -12.25 -0.91 -9.28
C ASN A 187 -12.63 -0.92 -10.79
N GLU A 188 -13.30 -1.96 -11.27
CA GLU A 188 -13.58 -2.23 -12.68
C GLU A 188 -14.91 -1.64 -13.17
N ASN A 189 -15.71 -1.04 -12.27
CA ASN A 189 -16.95 -0.36 -12.61
C ASN A 189 -17.10 0.93 -11.79
N PRO A 190 -16.44 2.04 -12.17
CA PRO A 190 -16.51 3.31 -11.44
C PRO A 190 -17.92 3.90 -11.59
N GLY A 191 -18.63 4.02 -10.46
CA GLY A 191 -19.94 4.67 -10.41
C GLY A 191 -19.82 6.20 -10.51
N SER A 192 -19.58 6.85 -9.38
CA SER A 192 -19.34 8.29 -9.32
C SER A 192 -17.84 8.59 -9.26
N SER A 193 -17.35 9.39 -10.20
CA SER A 193 -15.98 9.93 -10.22
C SER A 193 -15.89 11.30 -9.52
N ILE A 194 -16.85 11.64 -8.65
CA ILE A 194 -16.83 12.89 -7.89
C ILE A 194 -15.75 12.78 -6.80
N SER A 195 -14.73 13.64 -6.85
CA SER A 195 -13.77 13.81 -5.75
C SER A 195 -14.49 14.33 -4.50
N LEU A 196 -14.40 13.59 -3.40
CA LEU A 196 -14.99 13.99 -2.12
C LEU A 196 -14.07 14.96 -1.36
N PRO A 197 -14.63 15.91 -0.58
CA PRO A 197 -13.83 16.94 0.07
C PRO A 197 -13.02 16.39 1.25
N LEU A 198 -11.83 16.96 1.49
CA LEU A 198 -11.06 16.74 2.71
C LEU A 198 -11.18 17.98 3.59
N THR A 199 -11.50 17.82 4.87
CA THR A 199 -11.85 18.91 5.79
C THR A 199 -10.92 19.00 6.99
N GLU A 200 -10.34 17.88 7.40
CA GLU A 200 -9.45 17.76 8.55
C GLU A 200 -8.06 17.28 8.12
N ILE A 201 -7.04 17.70 8.88
CA ILE A 201 -5.69 17.15 8.85
C ILE A 201 -5.33 16.72 10.28
N LYS A 202 -4.75 15.53 10.44
CA LYS A 202 -4.28 15.01 11.73
C LYS A 202 -2.90 14.40 11.60
N ARG A 203 -2.09 14.53 12.65
CA ARG A 203 -0.82 13.81 12.78
C ARG A 203 -1.11 12.33 13.08
N LEU A 204 -0.34 11.41 12.48
CA LEU A 204 -0.41 9.98 12.77
C LEU A 204 0.77 9.58 13.67
N ASP A 205 0.55 9.64 14.98
CA ASP A 205 1.60 9.36 15.96
C ASP A 205 1.87 7.85 16.13
N GLY A 206 3.15 7.52 16.17
CA GLY A 206 3.63 6.15 16.35
C GLY A 206 5.13 6.05 16.11
N ASN A 207 5.77 5.07 16.75
CA ASN A 207 7.20 4.80 16.60
C ASN A 207 7.50 4.17 15.22
N THR A 208 7.48 5.00 14.19
CA THR A 208 7.92 4.69 12.82
C THR A 208 9.30 5.30 12.57
N SER A 209 9.94 4.89 11.46
CA SER A 209 11.22 5.46 11.03
C SER A 209 11.10 6.93 10.62
N SER A 210 12.11 7.72 11.00
CA SER A 210 12.39 9.12 10.61
C SER A 210 11.41 9.79 9.63
N GLY A 211 10.62 10.73 10.15
CA GLY A 211 9.69 11.57 9.39
C GLY A 211 8.54 12.04 10.26
N ILE A 212 7.58 12.75 9.66
CA ILE A 212 6.29 13.02 10.30
C ILE A 212 5.18 12.57 9.33
N TRP A 213 4.19 11.87 9.87
CA TRP A 213 3.10 11.30 9.10
C TRP A 213 1.81 12.07 9.37
N TYR A 214 1.06 12.34 8.32
CA TYR A 214 -0.21 13.05 8.38
C TYR A 214 -1.30 12.26 7.68
N CYS A 215 -2.52 12.41 8.18
CA CYS A 215 -3.75 11.89 7.62
C CYS A 215 -4.64 13.09 7.29
N LEU A 216 -4.83 13.36 6.01
CA LEU A 216 -5.90 14.28 5.58
C LEU A 216 -7.16 13.45 5.41
N LEU A 217 -8.28 13.98 5.89
CA LEU A 217 -9.53 13.23 5.95
C LEU A 217 -10.76 14.09 5.67
N GLY A 218 -11.75 13.45 5.06
CA GLY A 218 -13.15 13.87 5.05
C GLY A 218 -14.02 12.81 5.72
N ARG A 219 -15.30 13.13 5.94
CA ARG A 219 -16.31 12.17 6.40
C ARG A 219 -17.58 12.24 5.56
N ARG A 220 -18.34 11.15 5.56
CA ARG A 220 -19.62 11.01 4.86
C ARG A 220 -20.50 9.99 5.59
N GLN A 221 -21.76 10.33 5.82
CA GLN A 221 -22.76 9.33 6.19
C GLN A 221 -23.30 8.65 4.93
N GLU A 222 -23.36 7.32 4.93
CA GLU A 222 -23.89 6.49 3.86
C GLU A 222 -24.83 5.44 4.46
N GLY A 223 -26.13 5.75 4.52
CA GLY A 223 -27.12 4.97 5.27
C GLY A 223 -26.76 4.88 6.75
N ILE A 224 -26.37 3.67 7.20
CA ILE A 224 -25.93 3.39 8.58
C ILE A 224 -24.41 3.55 8.80
N PHE A 225 -23.63 3.76 7.74
CA PHE A 225 -22.18 3.87 7.82
C PHE A 225 -21.77 5.33 7.99
N ASN A 226 -20.80 5.58 8.87
CA ASN A 226 -20.14 6.88 9.01
C ASN A 226 -18.72 6.73 8.45
N ILE A 227 -18.58 6.91 7.14
CA ILE A 227 -17.32 6.65 6.43
C ILE A 227 -16.34 7.78 6.70
N SER A 228 -15.16 7.46 7.24
CA SER A 228 -13.99 8.35 7.20
C SER A 228 -13.12 7.92 6.00
N TYR A 229 -12.60 8.89 5.26
CA TYR A 229 -11.76 8.63 4.08
C TYR A 229 -10.75 9.75 3.88
N GLY A 230 -9.72 9.50 3.07
CA GLY A 230 -8.81 10.54 2.63
C GLY A 230 -7.46 10.01 2.18
N HIS A 231 -6.38 10.69 2.60
CA HIS A 231 -5.03 10.46 2.12
C HIS A 231 -4.00 10.38 3.26
N ILE A 232 -3.00 9.53 3.08
CA ILE A 232 -1.78 9.51 3.90
C ILE A 232 -0.72 10.39 3.26
N PHE A 233 -0.12 11.27 4.05
CA PHE A 233 1.01 12.10 3.67
C PHE A 233 2.23 11.81 4.55
N TYR A 234 3.42 11.92 3.97
CA TYR A 234 4.70 11.81 4.66
C TYR A 234 5.53 13.07 4.46
N TYR A 235 6.03 13.63 5.56
CA TYR A 235 6.97 14.74 5.59
C TYR A 235 8.40 14.24 5.87
N ASN A 236 9.33 14.67 5.01
CA ASN A 236 10.75 14.39 5.07
C ASN A 236 11.52 15.57 5.71
N PRO A 237 11.84 15.54 7.02
CA PRO A 237 12.53 16.64 7.69
C PRO A 237 13.94 16.91 7.15
N ALA A 238 14.60 15.93 6.51
CA ALA A 238 15.92 16.14 5.91
C ALA A 238 15.86 16.89 4.56
N ARG A 239 14.66 17.14 4.01
CA ARG A 239 14.44 17.79 2.71
C ARG A 239 13.34 18.85 2.70
N TYR A 240 12.66 19.08 3.83
CA TYR A 240 11.50 19.98 3.95
C TYR A 240 10.38 19.69 2.94
N HIS A 241 10.29 18.43 2.50
CA HIS A 241 9.40 17.99 1.44
C HIS A 241 8.26 17.16 2.01
N ILE A 242 7.05 17.35 1.50
CA ILE A 242 5.87 16.56 1.85
C ILE A 242 5.32 15.88 0.59
N GLN A 243 4.96 14.60 0.71
CA GLN A 243 4.41 13.79 -0.39
C GLN A 243 3.11 13.09 0.04
N GLN A 244 2.16 12.95 -0.90
CA GLN A 244 1.02 12.02 -0.76
C GLN A 244 1.51 10.60 -1.06
N LEU A 245 1.03 9.61 -0.30
CA LEU A 245 1.44 8.21 -0.45
C LEU A 245 0.31 7.27 -0.89
N ILE A 246 -0.79 7.20 -0.13
CA ILE A 246 -1.94 6.34 -0.44
C ILE A 246 -3.26 7.03 -0.11
N SER A 247 -4.30 6.72 -0.90
CA SER A 247 -5.70 6.98 -0.56
C SER A 247 -6.20 5.89 0.41
N TRP A 248 -7.15 6.22 1.28
CA TRP A 248 -7.77 5.27 2.21
C TRP A 248 -9.26 5.58 2.47
N THR A 249 -10.00 4.56 2.93
CA THR A 249 -11.40 4.64 3.34
C THR A 249 -11.66 3.65 4.49
N SER A 250 -12.62 3.98 5.35
CA SER A 250 -12.99 3.25 6.57
C SER A 250 -14.51 3.37 6.80
N PRO A 251 -15.30 2.33 6.50
CA PRO A 251 -16.77 2.32 6.66
C PRO A 251 -17.29 2.56 8.08
N LYS A 252 -16.42 2.40 9.08
CA LYS A 252 -16.74 2.59 10.51
C LYS A 252 -16.34 3.96 11.05
N GLY A 253 -15.63 4.77 10.27
CA GLY A 253 -15.13 6.08 10.68
C GLY A 253 -13.80 6.03 11.42
N GLU A 254 -13.30 4.83 11.75
CA GLU A 254 -11.98 4.56 12.34
C GLU A 254 -10.87 5.15 11.46
N LEU A 255 -9.84 5.73 12.07
CA LEU A 255 -8.70 6.31 11.35
C LEU A 255 -7.61 5.26 11.06
N PRO A 256 -6.70 5.53 10.11
CA PRO A 256 -5.49 4.73 9.92
C PRO A 256 -4.60 4.76 11.18
N GLU A 257 -4.08 3.61 11.61
CA GLU A 257 -3.29 3.49 12.86
C GLU A 257 -1.93 2.80 12.68
N TRP A 258 -0.93 3.19 13.47
CA TRP A 258 0.36 2.50 13.55
C TRP A 258 0.32 1.34 14.55
N GLN A 259 0.21 0.12 14.05
CA GLN A 259 0.09 -1.10 14.85
C GLN A 259 1.24 -2.09 14.56
N GLN A 260 1.48 -3.03 15.47
CA GLN A 260 2.52 -4.06 15.29
C GLN A 260 1.87 -5.33 14.73
N VAL A 261 1.93 -5.53 13.40
CA VAL A 261 1.29 -6.66 12.72
C VAL A 261 2.29 -7.76 12.41
N THR A 262 3.43 -7.45 11.81
CA THR A 262 4.50 -8.44 11.57
C THR A 262 5.54 -8.38 12.69
N GLY A 263 6.29 -9.48 12.90
CA GLY A 263 7.27 -9.59 14.00
C GLY A 263 8.58 -8.82 13.81
N ASN A 264 8.53 -7.62 13.24
CA ASN A 264 9.68 -6.72 13.01
C ASN A 264 9.82 -5.68 14.15
N ASN A 265 10.67 -4.66 13.96
CA ASN A 265 10.85 -3.54 14.89
C ASN A 265 10.14 -2.24 14.44
N THR A 266 9.26 -2.32 13.43
CA THR A 266 8.72 -1.17 12.69
C THR A 266 7.22 -1.35 12.45
N LYS A 267 6.40 -0.63 13.23
CA LYS A 267 4.95 -0.65 13.12
C LYS A 267 4.47 -0.48 11.67
N GLU A 268 3.50 -1.29 11.28
CA GLU A 268 2.77 -1.17 10.03
C GLU A 268 1.61 -0.17 10.15
N LEU A 269 1.23 0.45 9.03
CA LEU A 269 0.00 1.24 8.94
C LEU A 269 -1.18 0.30 8.68
N VAL A 270 -2.16 0.29 9.57
CA VAL A 270 -3.38 -0.52 9.46
C VAL A 270 -4.56 0.37 9.14
N ILE A 271 -5.35 -0.01 8.13
CA ILE A 271 -6.58 0.67 7.69
C ILE A 271 -7.73 -0.34 7.78
N ASN A 272 -8.76 -0.01 8.56
CA ASN A 272 -9.91 -0.89 8.76
C ASN A 272 -11.03 -0.61 7.74
N GLN A 273 -11.28 -1.57 6.85
CA GLN A 273 -12.35 -1.55 5.85
C GLN A 273 -13.49 -2.53 6.17
N THR A 274 -13.49 -3.14 7.37
CA THR A 274 -14.45 -4.17 7.80
C THR A 274 -15.90 -3.67 7.71
N THR A 275 -16.67 -4.21 6.78
CA THR A 275 -18.11 -3.89 6.60
C THR A 275 -18.95 -4.95 7.31
N ALA A 276 -19.73 -4.54 8.32
CA ALA A 276 -20.55 -5.42 9.16
C ALA A 276 -19.75 -6.62 9.76
N LEU A 277 -20.07 -7.85 9.37
CA LEU A 277 -19.38 -9.06 9.82
C LEU A 277 -18.15 -9.44 8.98
N GLU A 278 -17.89 -8.77 7.86
CA GLU A 278 -16.88 -9.19 6.89
C GLU A 278 -15.52 -8.52 7.15
N PRO A 279 -14.49 -9.23 7.66
CA PRO A 279 -13.22 -8.62 8.03
C PRO A 279 -12.43 -8.22 6.79
N GLN A 280 -12.04 -6.94 6.73
CA GLN A 280 -11.23 -6.39 5.66
C GLN A 280 -10.26 -5.37 6.28
N LEU A 281 -8.97 -5.71 6.32
CA LEU A 281 -7.90 -4.84 6.79
C LEU A 281 -6.84 -4.71 5.69
N GLN A 282 -6.45 -3.49 5.37
CA GLN A 282 -5.22 -3.25 4.63
C GLN A 282 -4.09 -2.96 5.61
N VAL A 283 -2.92 -3.54 5.36
CA VAL A 283 -1.73 -3.39 6.20
C VAL A 283 -0.55 -3.05 5.30
N TYR A 284 0.08 -1.90 5.56
CA TYR A 284 1.17 -1.37 4.76
C TYR A 284 2.47 -1.33 5.57
N GLN A 285 3.54 -1.90 5.01
CA GLN A 285 4.88 -1.83 5.60
C GLN A 285 5.60 -0.58 5.10
N VAL A 286 6.21 0.16 6.04
CA VAL A 286 7.10 1.28 5.71
C VAL A 286 8.39 0.73 5.12
N LYS A 287 8.69 1.06 3.86
CA LYS A 287 9.95 0.70 3.21
C LYS A 287 10.74 1.96 2.89
N SER A 288 12.06 1.90 3.05
CA SER A 288 12.94 2.96 2.55
C SER A 288 13.35 2.67 1.10
N VAL A 289 13.18 3.66 0.24
CA VAL A 289 13.56 3.62 -1.18
C VAL A 289 14.70 4.59 -1.46
N LYS A 290 15.52 4.27 -2.46
CA LYS A 290 16.73 5.04 -2.81
C LYS A 290 16.44 6.27 -3.69
N THR A 291 15.40 7.04 -3.36
CA THR A 291 15.10 8.33 -4.02
C THR A 291 15.45 9.50 -3.10
N PHE A 292 15.80 10.65 -3.70
CA PHE A 292 16.36 11.79 -2.95
C PHE A 292 15.31 12.62 -2.19
N LEU A 293 14.12 12.83 -2.79
CA LEU A 293 13.03 13.60 -2.19
C LEU A 293 12.10 12.71 -1.35
N ASN A 294 11.82 11.51 -1.85
CA ASN A 294 10.80 10.59 -1.34
C ASN A 294 11.49 9.30 -0.84
N PRO A 295 12.17 9.32 0.32
CA PRO A 295 12.98 8.20 0.80
C PRO A 295 12.16 7.04 1.37
N VAL A 296 10.82 7.14 1.34
CA VAL A 296 9.86 6.22 1.96
C VAL A 296 8.69 5.93 1.01
N GLU A 297 8.30 4.66 0.94
CA GLU A 297 7.07 4.14 0.33
C GLU A 297 6.24 3.34 1.36
N LEU A 298 4.95 3.16 1.10
CA LEU A 298 4.05 2.25 1.83
C LEU A 298 3.69 1.05 0.95
N ASP A 299 4.21 -0.13 1.29
CA ASP A 299 3.97 -1.36 0.53
C ASP A 299 2.89 -2.22 1.19
N GLU A 300 1.81 -2.51 0.46
CA GLU A 300 0.69 -3.33 0.94
C GLU A 300 1.11 -4.80 1.08
N ILE A 301 0.81 -5.43 2.22
CA ILE A 301 1.00 -6.88 2.41
C ILE A 301 -0.04 -7.63 1.57
N ARG A 302 0.24 -7.81 0.27
CA ARG A 302 -0.68 -8.49 -0.65
C ARG A 302 -0.60 -10.01 -0.53
N LEU A 303 -1.74 -10.70 -0.69
CA LEU A 303 -1.82 -12.17 -0.75
C LEU A 303 -1.61 -12.74 -2.17
N GLN A 304 -1.25 -11.90 -3.14
CA GLN A 304 -0.81 -12.28 -4.48
C GLN A 304 0.32 -11.32 -4.91
N PRO A 305 1.44 -11.80 -5.49
CA PRO A 305 1.80 -13.21 -5.67
C PRO A 305 2.15 -13.93 -4.34
N PRO A 306 2.13 -15.28 -4.30
CA PRO A 306 2.63 -16.05 -3.16
C PRO A 306 4.10 -15.76 -2.88
N ALA A 307 4.43 -15.33 -1.67
CA ALA A 307 5.82 -15.02 -1.27
C ALA A 307 6.66 -16.28 -0.93
N PHE A 308 6.07 -17.47 -1.02
CA PHE A 308 6.72 -18.76 -0.80
C PHE A 308 6.16 -19.80 -1.77
N LYS A 309 7.04 -20.49 -2.50
CA LYS A 309 6.68 -21.51 -3.50
C LYS A 309 6.44 -22.85 -2.82
N ASP A 310 5.19 -23.11 -2.45
CA ASP A 310 4.73 -24.37 -1.85
C ASP A 310 3.23 -24.52 -2.11
N SER A 311 2.80 -25.61 -2.74
CA SER A 311 1.39 -25.78 -3.14
C SER A 311 0.42 -25.80 -1.95
N ALA A 312 0.85 -26.25 -0.76
CA ALA A 312 0.01 -26.19 0.43
C ALA A 312 -0.09 -24.76 0.98
N TYR A 313 0.95 -23.93 0.80
CA TYR A 313 0.95 -22.51 1.15
C TYR A 313 0.05 -21.72 0.18
N GLU A 314 0.21 -21.95 -1.12
CA GLU A 314 -0.60 -21.35 -2.19
C GLU A 314 -2.10 -21.64 -2.00
N LYS A 315 -2.47 -22.89 -1.68
CA LYS A 315 -3.85 -23.26 -1.33
C LYS A 315 -4.39 -22.53 -0.09
N ALA A 316 -3.54 -22.26 0.91
CA ALA A 316 -3.95 -21.48 2.07
C ALA A 316 -4.12 -19.99 1.76
N LEU A 317 -3.32 -19.43 0.85
CA LEU A 317 -3.55 -18.07 0.34
C LEU A 317 -4.87 -17.98 -0.45
N VAL A 318 -5.24 -19.01 -1.22
CA VAL A 318 -6.54 -19.07 -1.90
C VAL A 318 -7.70 -19.07 -0.90
N MET A 319 -7.64 -19.92 0.15
CA MET A 319 -8.64 -19.89 1.24
C MET A 319 -8.72 -18.53 1.94
N ALA A 320 -7.58 -17.91 2.25
CA ALA A 320 -7.57 -16.59 2.87
C ALA A 320 -8.22 -15.52 1.96
N ARG A 321 -7.91 -15.54 0.67
CA ARG A 321 -8.45 -14.59 -0.32
C ARG A 321 -9.93 -14.74 -0.59
N SER A 322 -10.50 -15.94 -0.43
CA SER A 322 -11.96 -16.11 -0.41
C SER A 322 -12.59 -15.70 0.93
N GLY A 323 -11.81 -15.18 1.89
CA GLY A 323 -12.29 -14.79 3.21
C GLY A 323 -12.47 -15.94 4.21
N LEU A 324 -11.84 -17.11 4.00
CA LEU A 324 -11.74 -18.21 4.99
C LEU A 324 -10.50 -18.05 5.86
N TRP A 325 -10.46 -16.95 6.62
CA TRP A 325 -9.28 -16.50 7.36
C TRP A 325 -8.76 -17.51 8.39
N THR A 326 -9.63 -18.05 9.25
CA THR A 326 -9.22 -19.01 10.30
C THR A 326 -8.79 -20.38 9.74
N PRO A 327 -9.52 -21.04 8.82
CA PRO A 327 -9.05 -22.26 8.17
C PRO A 327 -7.71 -22.08 7.45
N ALA A 328 -7.50 -20.94 6.78
CA ALA A 328 -6.21 -20.61 6.17
C ALA A 328 -5.10 -20.46 7.23
N TYR A 329 -5.35 -19.74 8.33
CA TYR A 329 -4.36 -19.56 9.39
C TYR A 329 -4.01 -20.89 10.11
N ASP A 330 -4.99 -21.75 10.37
CA ASP A 330 -4.76 -23.08 10.93
C ASP A 330 -3.88 -23.95 10.04
N TRP A 331 -4.14 -23.93 8.72
CA TRP A 331 -3.32 -24.61 7.73
C TRP A 331 -1.88 -24.04 7.66
N LEU A 332 -1.74 -22.71 7.68
CA LEU A 332 -0.44 -22.03 7.68
C LEU A 332 0.39 -22.31 8.94
N LYS A 333 -0.25 -22.46 10.11
CA LYS A 333 0.44 -22.91 11.34
C LYS A 333 1.02 -24.32 11.19
N ILE A 334 0.36 -25.23 10.47
CA ILE A 334 0.88 -26.57 10.18
C ILE A 334 2.10 -26.48 9.23
N ILE A 335 2.04 -25.62 8.22
CA ILE A 335 3.17 -25.39 7.29
C ILE A 335 4.36 -24.80 8.03
N LYS A 336 4.16 -23.76 8.85
CA LYS A 336 5.22 -23.12 9.66
C LYS A 336 5.88 -24.08 10.66
N LYS A 337 5.14 -25.07 11.19
CA LYS A 337 5.71 -26.16 12.00
C LYS A 337 6.56 -27.16 11.19
N ARG A 338 6.25 -27.37 9.89
CA ARG A 338 6.95 -28.32 9.01
C ARG A 338 8.13 -27.69 8.25
N LYS A 339 8.12 -26.38 8.02
CA LYS A 339 9.10 -25.65 7.20
C LYS A 339 9.91 -24.69 8.09
N LYS A 340 11.17 -25.04 8.37
CA LYS A 340 12.03 -24.26 9.28
C LYS A 340 12.34 -22.83 8.81
N ASN A 341 12.40 -22.61 7.49
CA ASN A 341 12.80 -21.33 6.89
C ASN A 341 11.63 -20.74 6.07
N ILE A 342 10.75 -19.99 6.73
CA ILE A 342 9.71 -19.18 6.07
C ILE A 342 10.32 -17.80 5.72
N PRO A 343 10.27 -17.34 4.45
CA PRO A 343 10.75 -16.00 4.08
C PRO A 343 10.01 -14.86 4.80
N PRO A 344 10.64 -13.71 5.09
CA PRO A 344 9.98 -12.59 5.80
C PRO A 344 8.68 -12.11 5.14
N GLN A 345 8.64 -12.00 3.80
CA GLN A 345 7.42 -11.64 3.06
C GLN A 345 6.30 -12.70 3.20
N ALA A 346 6.67 -13.98 3.29
CA ALA A 346 5.71 -15.05 3.52
C ALA A 346 5.22 -15.08 4.98
N GLN A 347 6.06 -14.68 5.93
CA GLN A 347 5.65 -14.46 7.32
C GLN A 347 4.71 -13.25 7.42
N ALA A 348 4.95 -12.16 6.69
CA ALA A 348 4.04 -11.02 6.61
C ALA A 348 2.66 -11.43 6.06
N GLN A 349 2.61 -12.20 4.96
CA GLN A 349 1.37 -12.80 4.44
C GLN A 349 0.66 -13.69 5.50
N ILE A 350 1.40 -14.49 6.28
CA ILE A 350 0.84 -15.28 7.40
C ILE A 350 0.27 -14.38 8.50
N ASP A 351 0.96 -13.29 8.87
CA ASP A 351 0.54 -12.39 9.94
C ASP A 351 -0.68 -11.52 9.56
N LEU A 352 -0.84 -11.16 8.28
CA LEU A 352 -2.07 -10.55 7.78
C LEU A 352 -3.28 -11.49 7.89
N ILE A 353 -3.09 -12.77 7.52
CA ILE A 353 -4.13 -13.81 7.59
C ILE A 353 -4.46 -14.12 9.06
N ARG A 354 -3.45 -14.14 9.95
CA ARG A 354 -3.63 -14.21 11.40
C ARG A 354 -4.50 -13.07 11.93
N LEU A 355 -4.24 -11.83 11.51
CA LEU A 355 -4.95 -10.65 11.99
C LEU A 355 -6.43 -10.70 11.59
N HIS A 356 -6.74 -11.02 10.34
CA HIS A 356 -8.12 -11.24 9.88
C HIS A 356 -8.80 -12.42 10.59
N SER A 357 -8.07 -13.53 10.79
CA SER A 357 -8.56 -14.70 11.53
C SER A 357 -8.94 -14.34 12.97
N GLN A 358 -8.20 -13.46 13.64
CA GLN A 358 -8.57 -13.00 14.99
C GLN A 358 -9.91 -12.26 15.00
N ILE A 359 -10.24 -11.48 13.95
CA ILE A 359 -11.53 -10.81 13.82
C ILE A 359 -12.66 -11.80 13.51
N SER A 360 -12.52 -12.62 12.44
CA SER A 360 -13.57 -13.60 12.08
C SER A 360 -13.85 -14.58 13.21
N LYS A 361 -12.79 -15.03 13.90
CA LYS A 361 -12.90 -15.94 15.03
C LYS A 361 -13.66 -15.31 16.20
N THR A 362 -13.35 -14.05 16.54
CA THR A 362 -14.04 -13.31 17.61
C THR A 362 -15.51 -13.11 17.26
N GLN A 363 -15.84 -12.82 16.01
CA GLN A 363 -17.24 -12.72 15.54
C GLN A 363 -17.96 -14.07 15.64
N ALA A 364 -17.32 -15.19 15.28
CA ALA A 364 -17.93 -16.53 15.34
C ALA A 364 -18.04 -17.14 16.75
N ASP A 365 -17.26 -16.63 17.71
CA ASP A 365 -17.34 -16.97 19.15
C ASP A 365 -18.20 -15.96 19.96
N THR A 366 -18.58 -14.82 19.38
CA THR A 366 -19.61 -13.93 19.93
C THR A 366 -20.98 -14.61 19.90
N THR A 367 -21.75 -14.45 20.99
CA THR A 367 -23.18 -14.82 21.05
C THR A 367 -24.01 -13.74 20.38
N TRP A 368 -24.64 -14.04 19.24
CA TRP A 368 -25.47 -13.09 18.50
C TRP A 368 -26.94 -13.14 18.91
N ALA A 369 -27.64 -12.01 18.75
CA ALA A 369 -29.06 -11.91 19.09
C ALA A 369 -29.98 -12.62 18.09
N SER A 370 -29.60 -12.68 16.80
CA SER A 370 -30.31 -13.50 15.81
C SER A 370 -29.52 -14.77 15.45
N PRO A 371 -30.21 -15.92 15.26
CA PRO A 371 -29.56 -17.11 14.71
C PRO A 371 -29.00 -16.90 13.29
N GLY A 372 -29.58 -15.99 12.49
CA GLY A 372 -29.05 -15.60 11.19
C GLY A 372 -27.65 -14.97 11.28
N GLN A 373 -27.46 -14.05 12.22
CA GLN A 373 -26.15 -13.47 12.52
C GLN A 373 -25.17 -14.54 13.04
N GLN A 374 -25.61 -15.42 13.95
CA GLN A 374 -24.78 -16.48 14.51
C GLN A 374 -24.30 -17.47 13.42
N VAL A 375 -25.19 -17.84 12.50
CA VAL A 375 -24.87 -18.67 11.32
C VAL A 375 -23.89 -17.94 10.41
N LEU A 376 -24.19 -16.70 9.99
CA LEU A 376 -23.34 -15.94 9.07
C LEU A 376 -21.92 -15.74 9.64
N ALA A 377 -21.78 -15.37 10.92
CA ALA A 377 -20.47 -15.25 11.56
C ALA A 377 -19.68 -16.56 11.53
N ASN A 378 -20.34 -17.71 11.74
CA ASN A 378 -19.69 -19.02 11.67
C ASN A 378 -19.37 -19.47 10.23
N LEU A 379 -20.14 -19.03 9.23
CA LEU A 379 -19.81 -19.26 7.81
C LEU A 379 -18.61 -18.41 7.35
N ILE A 380 -18.55 -17.13 7.76
CA ILE A 380 -17.43 -16.21 7.49
C ILE A 380 -16.13 -16.76 8.10
N ASP A 381 -16.17 -17.28 9.32
CA ASP A 381 -15.01 -17.93 9.99
C ASP A 381 -14.74 -19.37 9.51
N GLY A 382 -15.51 -19.90 8.55
CA GLY A 382 -15.32 -21.24 7.98
C GLY A 382 -15.68 -22.41 8.89
N ARG A 383 -16.48 -22.18 9.94
CA ARG A 383 -16.98 -23.18 10.90
C ARG A 383 -18.29 -23.81 10.42
N TRP A 384 -18.28 -24.35 9.20
CA TRP A 384 -19.42 -24.93 8.51
C TRP A 384 -20.30 -25.86 9.38
N SER A 385 -19.66 -26.71 10.20
CA SER A 385 -20.33 -27.65 11.12
C SER A 385 -21.07 -26.92 12.25
N LYS A 386 -20.43 -25.96 12.95
CA LYS A 386 -21.05 -25.14 14.01
C LYS A 386 -22.17 -24.24 13.45
N ALA A 387 -22.01 -23.71 12.24
CA ALA A 387 -23.10 -23.02 11.53
C ALA A 387 -24.28 -23.97 11.27
N LEU A 388 -24.02 -25.21 10.84
CA LEU A 388 -25.05 -26.22 10.56
C LEU A 388 -25.77 -26.69 11.82
N GLU A 389 -25.07 -26.81 12.95
CA GLU A 389 -25.65 -27.08 14.28
C GLU A 389 -26.64 -25.98 14.69
N VAL A 390 -26.23 -24.71 14.61
CA VAL A 390 -27.11 -23.57 14.90
C VAL A 390 -28.31 -23.56 13.97
N PHE A 391 -28.11 -23.75 12.66
CA PHE A 391 -29.23 -23.84 11.71
C PHE A 391 -30.19 -24.97 12.06
N LYS A 392 -29.71 -26.19 12.36
CA LYS A 392 -30.54 -27.34 12.76
C LYS A 392 -31.36 -27.07 14.03
N ALA A 393 -30.78 -26.40 15.03
CA ALA A 393 -31.44 -26.02 16.27
C ALA A 393 -32.42 -24.82 16.13
N THR A 394 -32.36 -24.07 15.02
CA THR A 394 -33.14 -22.84 14.83
C THR A 394 -34.64 -23.11 14.58
N SER A 395 -35.51 -22.21 15.04
CA SER A 395 -36.97 -22.30 14.85
C SER A 395 -37.41 -22.14 13.37
N PRO A 396 -38.63 -22.56 12.98
CA PRO A 396 -39.08 -22.44 11.58
C PRO A 396 -39.09 -21.01 11.05
N GLN A 397 -39.43 -20.02 11.89
CA GLN A 397 -39.44 -18.61 11.49
C GLN A 397 -38.02 -18.08 11.26
N ASN A 398 -37.10 -18.34 12.18
CA ASN A 398 -35.71 -17.87 12.07
C ASN A 398 -34.94 -18.68 10.99
N SER A 399 -35.43 -19.86 10.60
CA SER A 399 -34.92 -20.59 9.42
C SER A 399 -35.23 -19.87 8.10
N ARG A 400 -36.33 -19.10 8.03
CA ARG A 400 -36.66 -18.23 6.88
C ARG A 400 -35.82 -16.96 6.83
N GLU A 401 -35.44 -16.40 7.99
CA GLU A 401 -34.45 -15.31 8.08
C GLU A 401 -33.12 -15.75 7.44
N ILE A 402 -32.64 -16.94 7.80
CA ILE A 402 -31.44 -17.56 7.21
C ILE A 402 -31.63 -17.80 5.70
N GLY A 403 -32.79 -18.32 5.27
CA GLY A 403 -33.11 -18.49 3.85
C GLY A 403 -33.10 -17.18 3.05
N ALA A 404 -33.59 -16.08 3.63
CA ALA A 404 -33.53 -14.76 3.01
C ALA A 404 -32.09 -14.24 2.91
N LEU A 405 -31.28 -14.40 3.97
CA LEU A 405 -29.87 -14.02 4.02
C LEU A 405 -29.03 -14.75 2.96
N LEU A 406 -29.21 -16.08 2.81
CA LEU A 406 -28.51 -16.84 1.76
C LEU A 406 -28.95 -16.41 0.34
N LYS A 407 -30.22 -16.00 0.18
CA LYS A 407 -30.75 -15.52 -1.09
C LYS A 407 -30.21 -14.13 -1.48
N THR A 408 -29.80 -13.30 -0.52
CA THR A 408 -29.25 -11.96 -0.77
C THR A 408 -27.73 -11.87 -0.73
N ASP A 409 -27.00 -12.96 -0.43
CA ASP A 409 -25.54 -13.00 -0.55
C ASP A 409 -25.09 -12.75 -2.00
N SER A 410 -24.11 -11.85 -2.18
CA SER A 410 -23.55 -11.46 -3.47
C SER A 410 -22.51 -12.46 -4.03
N GLY A 411 -22.53 -13.71 -3.56
CA GLY A 411 -21.59 -14.77 -3.90
C GLY A 411 -20.36 -14.85 -2.99
N ARG A 412 -20.27 -14.05 -1.92
CA ARG A 412 -19.17 -14.12 -0.95
C ARG A 412 -19.18 -15.45 -0.18
N LEU A 413 -20.35 -16.00 0.13
CA LEU A 413 -20.46 -17.34 0.73
C LEU A 413 -20.17 -18.46 -0.28
N TRP A 414 -20.48 -18.24 -1.56
CA TRP A 414 -20.17 -19.19 -2.62
C TRP A 414 -18.65 -19.30 -2.87
N SER A 415 -17.95 -18.16 -2.99
CA SER A 415 -16.49 -18.13 -3.14
C SER A 415 -15.75 -18.84 -2.00
N ARG A 416 -16.22 -18.66 -0.76
CA ARG A 416 -15.74 -19.42 0.42
C ARG A 416 -15.92 -20.93 0.25
N LEU A 417 -17.09 -21.36 -0.20
CA LEU A 417 -17.42 -22.76 -0.39
C LEU A 417 -16.56 -23.42 -1.47
N GLU A 418 -16.37 -22.77 -2.61
CA GLU A 418 -15.48 -23.24 -3.68
C GLU A 418 -14.04 -23.42 -3.17
N ALA A 419 -13.50 -22.43 -2.45
CA ALA A 419 -12.16 -22.52 -1.86
C ALA A 419 -12.04 -23.63 -0.80
N ALA A 420 -13.08 -23.87 0.00
CA ALA A 420 -13.12 -24.99 0.95
C ALA A 420 -13.09 -26.36 0.24
N LEU A 421 -13.88 -26.52 -0.83
CA LEU A 421 -13.96 -27.75 -1.62
C LEU A 421 -12.67 -28.00 -2.43
N LEU A 422 -12.01 -26.96 -2.93
CA LEU A 422 -10.72 -27.04 -3.62
C LEU A 422 -9.58 -27.60 -2.74
N VAL A 423 -9.70 -27.42 -1.41
CA VAL A 423 -8.74 -27.95 -0.43
C VAL A 423 -9.17 -29.31 0.10
N ASN A 424 -10.47 -29.51 0.39
CA ASN A 424 -11.03 -30.84 0.66
C ASN A 424 -12.49 -30.94 0.14
N SER A 425 -12.68 -31.64 -0.99
CA SER A 425 -13.99 -31.83 -1.63
C SER A 425 -14.81 -32.98 -1.03
N ASN A 426 -14.39 -33.55 0.11
CA ASN A 426 -15.12 -34.52 0.90
C ASN A 426 -15.39 -33.96 2.32
N ARG A 427 -16.29 -32.97 2.38
CA ARG A 427 -16.77 -32.34 3.61
C ARG A 427 -18.30 -32.21 3.56
N PRO A 428 -19.07 -33.06 4.27
CA PRO A 428 -20.53 -33.11 4.14
C PRO A 428 -21.21 -31.81 4.57
N GLU A 429 -20.64 -31.06 5.53
CA GLU A 429 -21.23 -29.81 6.00
C GLU A 429 -21.03 -28.68 4.98
N VAL A 430 -19.90 -28.68 4.26
CA VAL A 430 -19.65 -27.74 3.16
C VAL A 430 -20.60 -28.07 1.99
N GLN A 431 -20.74 -29.35 1.64
CA GLN A 431 -21.70 -29.81 0.62
C GLN A 431 -23.15 -29.42 0.99
N ALA A 432 -23.53 -29.56 2.26
CA ALA A 432 -24.84 -29.14 2.76
C ALA A 432 -25.06 -27.63 2.66
N TRP A 433 -24.07 -26.80 3.00
CA TRP A 433 -24.17 -25.34 2.83
C TRP A 433 -24.25 -24.92 1.36
N GLY A 434 -23.57 -25.60 0.43
CA GLY A 434 -23.71 -25.34 -1.00
C GLY A 434 -25.09 -25.65 -1.53
N ALA A 435 -25.69 -26.75 -1.07
CA ALA A 435 -27.07 -27.09 -1.38
C ALA A 435 -28.07 -26.06 -0.80
N LEU A 436 -27.84 -25.58 0.42
CA LEU A 436 -28.67 -24.55 1.07
C LEU A 436 -28.58 -23.20 0.34
N ILE A 437 -27.37 -22.75 -0.05
CA ILE A 437 -27.16 -21.52 -0.82
C ILE A 437 -27.86 -21.60 -2.18
N LEU A 438 -27.61 -22.66 -2.96
CA LEU A 438 -28.25 -22.84 -4.27
C LEU A 438 -29.77 -22.98 -4.18
N ALA A 439 -30.30 -23.60 -3.14
CA ALA A 439 -31.74 -23.70 -2.94
C ALA A 439 -32.38 -22.36 -2.55
N ALA A 440 -31.70 -21.53 -1.75
CA ALA A 440 -32.17 -20.19 -1.40
C ALA A 440 -32.21 -19.25 -2.63
N GLN A 441 -31.19 -19.33 -3.49
CA GLN A 441 -31.03 -18.45 -4.65
C GLN A 441 -31.80 -18.94 -5.89
N TYR A 442 -31.78 -20.25 -6.17
CA TYR A 442 -32.24 -20.84 -7.43
C TYR A 442 -33.20 -22.04 -7.28
N GLY A 443 -33.55 -22.43 -6.05
CA GLY A 443 -34.46 -23.54 -5.76
C GLY A 443 -33.83 -24.94 -5.76
N ASP A 444 -34.50 -25.86 -5.09
CA ASP A 444 -34.01 -27.21 -4.74
C ASP A 444 -33.48 -27.99 -5.95
N THR A 445 -34.13 -27.87 -7.11
CA THR A 445 -33.72 -28.53 -8.35
C THR A 445 -32.28 -28.16 -8.74
N ARG A 446 -31.87 -26.90 -8.56
CA ARG A 446 -30.49 -26.46 -8.85
C ARG A 446 -29.51 -27.05 -7.83
N ALA A 447 -29.89 -27.09 -6.55
CA ALA A 447 -29.09 -27.69 -5.49
C ALA A 447 -28.87 -29.20 -5.69
N TYR A 448 -29.91 -29.96 -6.02
CA TYR A 448 -29.79 -31.40 -6.31
C TYR A 448 -29.01 -31.68 -7.60
N LEU A 449 -29.17 -30.87 -8.65
CA LEU A 449 -28.37 -31.00 -9.87
C LEU A 449 -26.88 -30.74 -9.60
N TRP A 450 -26.55 -29.68 -8.86
CA TRP A 450 -25.16 -29.38 -8.46
C TRP A 450 -24.55 -30.49 -7.60
N LEU A 451 -25.27 -30.95 -6.56
CA LEU A 451 -24.83 -32.07 -5.73
C LEU A 451 -24.58 -33.33 -6.58
N LYS A 452 -25.48 -33.63 -7.51
CA LYS A 452 -25.30 -34.77 -8.42
C LYS A 452 -24.14 -34.54 -9.38
N GLN A 453 -23.81 -33.32 -9.79
CA GLN A 453 -22.76 -33.05 -10.79
C GLN A 453 -21.35 -33.03 -10.20
N GLU A 454 -21.11 -32.30 -9.10
CA GLU A 454 -19.77 -32.13 -8.50
C GLU A 454 -19.27 -33.35 -7.70
N PHE A 455 -20.17 -34.28 -7.37
CA PHE A 455 -19.91 -35.34 -6.41
C PHE A 455 -20.43 -36.72 -6.87
N GLN A 456 -20.46 -36.98 -8.19
CA GLN A 456 -21.01 -38.22 -8.80
C GLN A 456 -20.53 -39.51 -8.12
N ASP A 457 -19.26 -39.57 -7.74
CA ASP A 457 -18.61 -40.75 -7.15
C ASP A 457 -18.49 -40.72 -5.61
N LYS A 458 -19.28 -39.88 -4.91
CA LYS A 458 -19.18 -39.70 -3.45
C LYS A 458 -20.51 -39.95 -2.73
N GLN A 459 -20.42 -40.45 -1.49
CA GLN A 459 -21.58 -40.61 -0.61
C GLN A 459 -22.07 -39.25 -0.08
N ILE A 460 -23.07 -38.68 -0.75
CA ILE A 460 -23.83 -37.53 -0.23
C ILE A 460 -25.03 -38.05 0.57
N ASN A 461 -25.25 -37.54 1.78
CA ASN A 461 -26.45 -37.83 2.57
C ASN A 461 -27.68 -37.07 2.04
N LEU A 462 -28.21 -37.48 0.89
CA LEU A 462 -29.34 -36.79 0.23
C LEU A 462 -30.60 -36.72 1.11
N THR A 463 -30.79 -37.65 2.04
CA THR A 463 -31.88 -37.64 3.03
C THR A 463 -31.74 -36.47 4.01
N GLU A 464 -30.53 -36.25 4.54
CA GLU A 464 -30.24 -35.09 5.39
C GLU A 464 -30.34 -33.78 4.62
N ILE A 465 -29.85 -33.72 3.37
CA ILE A 465 -30.04 -32.55 2.50
C ILE A 465 -31.54 -32.25 2.32
N SER A 466 -32.37 -33.25 2.02
CA SER A 466 -33.82 -33.08 1.87
C SER A 466 -34.48 -32.52 3.13
N SER A 467 -34.03 -32.97 4.31
CA SER A 467 -34.48 -32.44 5.60
C SER A 467 -34.09 -30.97 5.78
N LEU A 468 -32.82 -30.64 5.53
CA LEU A 468 -32.29 -29.27 5.63
C LEU A 468 -32.98 -28.30 4.65
N LEU A 469 -33.28 -28.73 3.41
CA LEU A 469 -34.01 -27.93 2.41
C LEU A 469 -35.47 -27.68 2.81
N LYS A 470 -36.14 -28.63 3.48
CA LYS A 470 -37.47 -28.41 4.08
C LYS A 470 -37.38 -27.38 5.22
N LYS A 471 -36.39 -27.52 6.11
CA LYS A 471 -36.18 -26.59 7.23
C LYS A 471 -35.95 -25.15 6.76
N LEU A 472 -35.16 -24.95 5.70
CA LEU A 472 -34.86 -23.63 5.12
C LEU A 472 -36.11 -22.84 4.71
N LYS A 473 -37.20 -23.53 4.34
CA LYS A 473 -38.50 -22.94 3.96
C LYS A 473 -39.39 -22.64 5.18
N GLY A 474 -38.95 -23.03 6.38
CA GLY A 474 -39.73 -22.97 7.61
C GLY A 474 -40.78 -24.07 7.71
N PHE A 475 -40.51 -25.27 7.17
CA PHE A 475 -41.23 -26.49 7.54
C PHE A 475 -40.52 -27.20 8.69
N GLU A 476 -41.29 -27.81 9.59
CA GLU A 476 -40.71 -28.61 10.66
C GLU A 476 -40.18 -29.95 10.15
N THR A 477 -38.94 -30.24 10.52
CA THR A 477 -38.28 -31.52 10.26
C THR A 477 -38.55 -32.45 11.43
N VAL A 478 -39.62 -33.25 11.32
CA VAL A 478 -39.75 -34.46 12.15
C VAL A 478 -38.59 -35.38 11.79
N ILE A 479 -37.84 -35.82 12.81
CA ILE A 479 -36.70 -36.73 12.73
C ILE A 479 -37.15 -38.09 13.26
#